data_AF-A0AAJ1Q7F0-F1
#
_entry.id   AF-A0AAJ1Q7F0-F1
#
_cell.length_a   1.000
_cell.length_b   1.000
_cell.length_c   1.000
_cell.angle_alpha   90.00
_cell.angle_beta   90.00
_cell.angle_gamma   90.00
#
_symmetry.space_group_name_H-M   'P 1'
#
loop_
_entity.id
_entity.type
_entity.pdbx_description
1 polymer ?
#
loop_
_entity_poly.entity_id
_entity_poly.type
_entity_poly.pdbx_seq_one_letter_code
_entity_poly.pdbx_strand_id
1 'polypeptide(L)'
;AASLSVNQKITGRNSEKDVRHIEIDLGDSGLRYQPGDALGVWYQNDPALVKELVELLWLKGDEPVTVEGKTLPLNEALQWHFELTVN
;
A
#
# COMPACT_ATOMS: atom_id res chain seq x y z
N ALA A 1 6.20 -10.69 11.36
CA ALA A 1 5.87 -9.45 10.63
C ALA A 1 5.51 -8.39 11.66
N ALA A 2 5.86 -7.12 11.44
CA ALA A 2 5.40 -6.04 12.29
C ALA A 2 3.88 -5.88 12.14
N SER A 3 3.20 -5.41 13.20
CA SER A 3 1.75 -5.22 13.21
C SER A 3 1.40 -3.78 13.58
N LEU A 4 0.24 -3.32 13.12
CA LEU A 4 -0.31 -2.02 13.52
C LEU A 4 -0.97 -2.16 14.89
N SER A 5 -0.40 -1.53 15.93
CA SER A 5 -0.95 -1.59 17.29
C SER A 5 -1.94 -0.46 17.56
N VAL A 6 -1.65 0.75 17.09
CA VAL A 6 -2.51 1.94 17.26
C VAL A 6 -2.70 2.65 15.94
N ASN A 7 -3.94 3.08 15.70
CA ASN A 7 -4.31 3.98 14.63
C ASN A 7 -5.31 5.01 15.16
N GLN A 8 -4.82 6.17 15.56
CA GLN A 8 -5.60 7.19 16.24
C GLN A 8 -5.64 8.48 15.43
N LYS A 9 -6.83 8.98 15.11
CA LYS A 9 -7.01 10.33 14.59
C LYS A 9 -6.60 11.36 15.65
N ILE A 10 -5.75 12.31 15.29
CA ILE A 10 -5.27 13.38 16.18
C ILE A 10 -5.82 14.77 15.79
N THR A 11 -6.59 14.85 14.70
CA THR A 11 -7.34 16.06 14.33
C THR A 11 -8.76 16.03 14.87
N GLY A 12 -9.34 17.22 15.05
CA GLY A 12 -10.73 17.37 15.51
C GLY A 12 -11.75 16.73 14.56
N ARG A 13 -12.94 16.43 15.08
CA ARG A 13 -14.01 15.74 14.33
C ARG A 13 -14.30 16.39 12.97
N ASN A 14 -14.36 17.73 12.94
CA ASN A 14 -14.71 18.51 11.76
C ASN A 14 -13.47 19.05 11.00
N SER A 15 -12.28 18.52 11.28
CA SER A 15 -11.10 18.92 10.52
C SER A 15 -11.18 18.39 9.09
N GLU A 16 -10.85 19.24 8.12
CA GLU A 16 -10.71 18.87 6.70
C GLU A 16 -9.58 17.86 6.48
N LYS A 17 -8.57 17.84 7.36
CA LYS A 17 -7.45 16.91 7.29
C LYS A 17 -7.65 15.74 8.26
N ASP A 18 -7.40 14.52 7.78
CA ASP A 18 -7.26 13.34 8.64
C ASP A 18 -5.77 13.09 8.90
N VAL A 19 -5.29 13.50 10.08
CA VAL A 19 -3.93 13.21 10.54
C VAL A 19 -4.01 12.17 11.63
N ARG A 20 -3.15 11.16 11.55
CA ARG A 20 -3.18 10.01 12.45
C ARG A 20 -1.85 9.74 13.13
N HIS A 21 -1.93 9.38 14.40
CA HIS A 21 -0.86 8.76 15.16
C HIS A 21 -0.92 7.25 14.95
N ILE A 22 0.17 6.69 14.43
CA ILE A 22 0.31 5.28 14.08
C ILE A 22 1.40 4.70 14.97
N GLU A 23 1.09 3.58 15.64
CA GLU A 23 2.09 2.79 16.35
C GLU A 23 2.24 1.44 15.66
N ILE A 24 3.49 1.07 15.41
CA ILE A 24 3.85 -0.19 14.76
C ILE A 24 4.59 -1.03 15.80
N ASP A 25 4.01 -2.15 16.16
CA ASP A 25 4.67 -3.14 16.99
C ASP A 25 5.68 -3.90 16.14
N LEU A 26 6.95 -3.69 16.45
CA LEU A 26 8.08 -4.31 15.78
C LEU A 26 8.28 -5.77 16.20
N GLY A 27 7.64 -6.23 17.29
CA GLY A 27 7.77 -7.59 17.82
C GLY A 27 9.22 -8.09 17.81
N ASP A 28 9.40 -9.30 17.29
CA ASP A 28 10.73 -9.93 17.15
C ASP A 28 11.45 -9.59 15.83
N SER A 29 11.14 -8.45 15.19
CA SER A 29 11.74 -8.07 13.90
C SER A 29 13.25 -7.80 13.96
N GLY A 30 13.80 -7.54 15.15
CA GLY A 30 15.20 -7.16 15.32
C GLY A 30 15.57 -5.78 14.78
N LEU A 31 14.59 -5.00 14.30
CA LEU A 31 14.79 -3.64 13.81
C LEU A 31 15.25 -2.71 14.95
N ARG A 32 16.22 -1.85 14.64
CA ARG A 32 16.71 -0.80 15.54
C ARG A 32 16.59 0.53 14.81
N TYR A 33 16.11 1.55 15.52
CA TYR A 33 15.97 2.90 14.98
C TYR A 33 16.25 3.92 16.07
N GLN A 34 16.52 5.15 15.65
CA GLN A 34 16.70 6.32 16.52
C GLN A 34 15.73 7.43 16.11
N PRO A 35 15.42 8.38 17.02
CA PRO A 35 14.65 9.56 16.65
C PRO A 35 15.29 10.31 15.47
N GLY A 36 14.52 10.51 14.41
CA GLY A 36 14.98 11.12 13.16
C GLY A 36 15.14 10.14 12.00
N ASP A 37 15.17 8.82 12.24
CA ASP A 37 15.15 7.82 11.18
C ASP A 37 13.79 7.80 10.46
N ALA A 38 13.81 7.40 9.18
CA ALA A 38 12.61 7.22 8.37
C ALA A 38 12.23 5.74 8.27
N LEU A 39 10.92 5.46 8.29
CA LEU A 39 10.37 4.13 8.04
C LEU A 39 9.75 4.07 6.65
N GLY A 40 10.25 3.18 5.80
CA GLY A 40 9.62 2.86 4.52
C GLY A 40 8.43 1.92 4.71
N VAL A 41 7.31 2.24 4.06
CA VAL A 41 6.11 1.40 4.01
C VAL A 41 5.82 1.05 2.56
N TRP A 42 5.82 -0.25 2.26
CA TRP A 42 5.36 -0.75 0.97
C TRP A 42 3.85 -0.97 1.05
N TYR A 43 3.10 -0.22 0.25
CA TYR A 43 1.66 -0.38 0.11
C TYR A 43 1.32 -1.17 -1.14
N GLN A 44 0.06 -1.55 -1.22
CA GLN A 44 -0.59 -2.06 -2.41
C GLN A 44 -1.69 -1.06 -2.79
N ASN A 45 -2.00 -0.96 -4.09
CA ASN A 45 -3.13 -0.17 -4.56
C ASN A 45 -4.47 -0.64 -3.96
N ASP A 46 -5.57 0.09 -4.15
CA ASP A 46 -6.89 -0.42 -3.77
C ASP A 46 -7.29 -1.55 -4.75
N PRO A 47 -7.65 -2.77 -4.28
CA PRO A 47 -8.16 -3.83 -5.16
C PRO A 47 -9.38 -3.40 -5.99
N ALA A 48 -10.22 -2.50 -5.48
CA ALA A 48 -11.36 -1.96 -6.22
C ALA A 48 -10.90 -1.09 -7.39
N LEU A 49 -9.87 -0.26 -7.19
CA LEU A 49 -9.26 0.57 -8.25
C LEU A 49 -8.62 -0.30 -9.33
N VAL A 50 -7.87 -1.33 -8.93
CA VAL A 50 -7.26 -2.27 -9.88
C VAL A 50 -8.33 -2.96 -10.72
N LYS A 51 -9.40 -3.43 -10.08
CA LYS A 51 -10.54 -4.06 -10.77
C LYS A 51 -11.21 -3.10 -11.74
N GLU A 52 -11.51 -1.88 -11.31
CA GLU A 52 -12.12 -0.85 -12.16
C GLU A 52 -11.28 -0.60 -13.42
N LEU A 53 -9.96 -0.44 -13.26
CA LEU A 53 -9.06 -0.22 -14.38
C LEU A 53 -9.04 -1.39 -15.36
N VAL A 54 -8.96 -2.63 -14.86
CA VAL A 54 -8.98 -3.85 -15.70
C VAL A 54 -10.29 -3.96 -16.47
N GLU A 55 -11.44 -3.69 -15.82
CA GLU A 55 -12.77 -3.75 -16.44
C GLU A 55 -12.96 -2.67 -17.52
N LEU A 56 -12.48 -1.45 -17.28
CA LEU A 56 -12.53 -0.34 -18.25
C LEU A 56 -11.74 -0.64 -19.53
N LEU A 57 -10.71 -1.49 -19.43
CA LEU A 57 -9.89 -1.93 -20.56
C LEU A 57 -10.38 -3.24 -21.19
N TRP A 58 -11.51 -3.78 -20.74
CA TRP A 58 -12.08 -5.05 -21.19
C TRP A 58 -11.12 -6.24 -21.07
N LEU A 59 -10.26 -6.21 -20.04
CA LEU A 59 -9.32 -7.27 -19.71
C LEU A 59 -9.89 -8.15 -18.58
N LYS A 60 -9.35 -9.35 -18.42
CA LYS A 60 -9.72 -10.29 -17.36
C LYS A 60 -8.90 -10.08 -16.09
N GLY A 61 -7.70 -9.55 -16.21
CA GLY A 61 -6.74 -9.35 -15.13
C GLY A 61 -5.83 -10.56 -14.88
N ASP A 62 -6.12 -11.72 -15.46
CA ASP A 62 -5.30 -12.93 -15.37
C ASP A 62 -4.30 -13.07 -16.54
N GLU A 63 -4.30 -12.10 -17.47
CA GLU A 63 -3.36 -12.09 -18.58
C GLU A 63 -1.91 -12.04 -18.07
N PRO A 64 -1.01 -12.88 -18.62
CA PRO A 64 0.38 -12.89 -18.20
C PRO A 64 1.09 -11.63 -18.70
N VAL A 65 1.70 -10.87 -17.79
CA VAL A 65 2.54 -9.71 -18.08
C VAL A 65 3.94 -9.89 -17.51
N THR A 66 4.93 -9.22 -18.10
CA THR A 66 6.31 -9.27 -17.61
C THR A 66 6.66 -7.98 -16.87
N VAL A 67 7.04 -8.09 -15.60
CA VAL A 67 7.51 -6.98 -14.76
C VAL A 67 8.87 -7.37 -14.20
N GLU A 68 9.90 -6.55 -14.45
CA GLU A 68 11.27 -6.80 -13.97
C GLU A 68 11.79 -8.23 -14.26
N GLY A 69 11.43 -8.78 -15.44
CA GLY A 69 11.84 -10.12 -15.86
C GLY A 69 11.06 -11.29 -15.23
N LYS A 70 10.04 -11.02 -14.40
CA LYS A 70 9.10 -12.02 -13.89
C LYS A 70 7.79 -11.98 -14.65
N THR A 71 7.19 -13.14 -14.92
CA THR A 71 5.84 -13.24 -15.48
C THR A 71 4.82 -13.43 -14.37
N LEU A 72 3.84 -12.53 -14.28
CA LEU A 72 2.75 -12.57 -13.30
C LEU A 72 1.43 -12.11 -13.93
N PRO A 73 0.28 -12.39 -13.28
CA PRO A 73 -1.01 -11.85 -13.70
C PRO A 73 -1.04 -10.32 -13.71
N LEU A 74 -1.75 -9.74 -14.68
CA LEU A 74 -1.92 -8.28 -14.79
C LEU A 74 -2.46 -7.65 -13.50
N ASN A 75 -3.43 -8.29 -12.83
CA ASN A 75 -3.99 -7.77 -11.59
C ASN A 75 -2.92 -7.63 -10.49
N GLU A 76 -2.05 -8.63 -10.31
CA GLU A 76 -0.95 -8.61 -9.34
C GLU A 76 0.08 -7.53 -9.70
N ALA A 77 0.36 -7.37 -11.00
CA ALA A 77 1.25 -6.33 -11.48
C ALA A 77 0.74 -4.93 -11.10
N LEU A 78 -0.51 -4.64 -11.44
CA LEU A 78 -1.16 -3.36 -11.11
C LEU A 78 -1.34 -3.18 -9.61
N GLN A 79 -1.51 -4.25 -8.84
CA GLN A 79 -1.74 -4.20 -7.40
C GLN A 79 -0.49 -3.82 -6.61
N TRP A 80 0.69 -4.25 -7.05
CA TRP A 80 1.93 -4.22 -6.25
C TRP A 80 3.12 -3.51 -6.90
N HIS A 81 3.15 -3.39 -8.21
CA HIS A 81 4.38 -3.01 -8.94
C HIS A 81 4.27 -1.70 -9.71
N PHE A 82 3.07 -1.13 -9.84
CA PHE A 82 2.84 0.13 -10.56
C PHE A 82 2.13 1.14 -9.67
N GLU A 83 2.50 2.41 -9.84
CA GLU A 83 1.78 3.54 -9.25
C GLU A 83 0.51 3.82 -10.08
N LEU A 84 -0.65 3.82 -9.43
CA LEU A 84 -1.95 4.07 -10.09
C LEU A 84 -2.56 5.41 -9.68
N THR A 85 -2.00 6.08 -8.68
CA THR A 85 -2.52 7.33 -8.12
C THR A 85 -1.50 8.46 -8.27
N VAL A 86 -2.01 9.69 -8.34
CA VAL A 86 -1.14 10.87 -8.33
C VAL A 86 -0.91 11.25 -6.86
N ASN A 87 0.36 11.28 -6.44
CA ASN A 87 0.77 11.77 -5.13
C ASN A 87 0.59 13.28 -4.98
#